data_AF-A0A956XU40-F1
#
_entry.id   AF-A0A956XU40-F1
#
_cell.length_a   1.000
_cell.length_b   1.000
_cell.length_c   1.000
_cell.angle_alpha   90.00
_cell.angle_beta   90.00
_cell.angle_gamma   90.00
#
_symmetry.space_group_name_H-M   'P 1'
#
loop_
_entity.id
_entity.type
_entity.pdbx_description
1 polymer ?
#
loop_
_entity_poly.entity_id
_entity_poly.type
_entity_poly.pdbx_seq_one_letter_code
_entity_poly.pdbx_strand_id
1 'polypeptide(L)'
;MKVILLQDIYKHGVAGEVVDVANGFARNYLIPRKMAVQATKNSLRAHKKLTERVEARRAQYDNMLNEVARQIDGAEIIFERRAASTGKLFGSVTNQE
;
A
#
# COMPACT_ATOMS: atom_id res chain seq x y z
N MET A 1 8.10 -28.13 3.79
CA MET A 1 7.56 -27.45 4.98
C MET A 1 6.91 -26.16 4.54
N LYS A 2 5.62 -25.99 4.85
CA LYS A 2 4.89 -24.76 4.54
C LYS A 2 5.28 -23.63 5.50
N VAL A 3 5.61 -22.48 4.94
CA VAL A 3 5.95 -21.26 5.68
C VAL A 3 5.23 -20.06 5.06
N ILE A 4 4.92 -19.07 5.88
CA ILE A 4 4.43 -17.76 5.43
C ILE A 4 5.66 -16.84 5.37
N LEU A 5 5.94 -16.27 4.19
CA LEU A 5 7.04 -15.32 4.04
C LEU A 5 6.67 -13.99 4.72
N LEU A 6 7.62 -13.40 5.45
CA LEU A 6 7.46 -12.08 6.06
C LEU A 6 8.09 -10.97 5.21
N GLN A 7 8.92 -11.34 4.24
CA GLN A 7 9.63 -10.45 3.34
C GLN A 7 9.74 -11.12 1.97
N ASP A 8 10.01 -10.32 0.95
CA ASP A 8 10.23 -10.83 -0.41
C ASP A 8 11.52 -11.64 -0.48
N ILE A 9 11.45 -12.82 -1.10
CA ILE A 9 12.59 -13.71 -1.26
C ILE A 9 12.72 -14.07 -2.74
N TYR A 10 13.85 -13.66 -3.31
CA TYR A 10 14.19 -13.93 -4.70
C TYR A 10 14.02 -15.42 -5.03
N LYS A 11 13.26 -15.72 -6.09
CA LYS A 11 12.89 -17.07 -6.57
C LYS A 11 12.00 -17.92 -5.64
N HIS A 12 11.60 -17.42 -4.48
CA HIS A 12 10.82 -18.20 -3.51
C HIS A 12 9.43 -17.62 -3.22
N GLY A 13 9.21 -16.32 -3.40
CA GLY A 13 7.89 -15.69 -3.25
C GLY A 13 7.95 -14.29 -2.68
N VAL A 14 6.78 -13.68 -2.52
CA VAL A 14 6.61 -12.34 -1.92
C VAL A 14 6.16 -12.41 -0.46
N ALA A 15 6.33 -11.31 0.27
CA ALA A 15 5.86 -11.17 1.64
C ALA A 15 4.35 -11.45 1.74
N GLY A 16 3.96 -12.27 2.71
CA GLY A 16 2.58 -12.72 2.95
C GLY A 16 2.18 -13.99 2.20
N GLU A 17 3.01 -14.50 1.29
CA GLU A 17 2.71 -15.71 0.55
C GLU A 17 3.00 -16.99 1.38
N VAL A 18 2.16 -18.01 1.22
CA VAL A 18 2.37 -19.34 1.81
C VAL A 18 3.10 -20.20 0.79
N VAL A 19 4.36 -20.52 1.06
CA VAL A 19 5.22 -21.28 0.15
C VAL A 19 5.68 -22.59 0.78
N ASP A 20 5.82 -23.64 -0.02
CA ASP A 20 6.38 -24.91 0.43
C ASP A 20 7.87 -24.99 0.10
N VAL A 21 8.70 -25.05 1.13
CA VAL A 21 10.15 -25.04 0.99
C VAL A 21 10.78 -26.25 1.67
N ALA A 22 12.03 -26.55 1.32
CA ALA A 22 12.79 -27.61 2.00
C ALA A 22 12.86 -27.36 3.52
N ASN A 23 12.71 -28.43 4.31
CA ASN A 23 12.67 -28.34 5.77
C ASN A 23 13.91 -27.67 6.36
N GLY A 24 15.10 -27.98 5.82
CA GLY A 24 16.36 -27.35 6.24
C GLY A 24 16.42 -25.86 5.91
N PHE A 25 15.91 -25.45 4.75
CA PHE A 25 15.88 -24.04 4.35
C PHE A 25 14.95 -23.23 5.27
N ALA A 26 13.77 -23.75 5.59
CA ALA A 26 12.87 -23.12 6.55
C ALA A 26 13.49 -23.01 7.95
N ARG A 27 13.99 -24.11 8.50
CA ARG A 27 14.45 -24.19 9.90
C ARG A 27 15.79 -23.51 10.16
N ASN A 28 16.72 -23.58 9.20
CA ASN A 28 18.09 -23.12 9.42
C ASN A 28 18.34 -21.72 8.85
N TYR A 29 17.52 -21.26 7.89
CA TYR A 29 17.74 -19.99 7.21
C TYR A 29 16.56 -19.02 7.40
N LEU A 30 15.36 -19.39 6.99
CA LEU A 30 14.22 -18.46 6.95
C LEU A 30 13.70 -18.07 8.33
N ILE A 31 13.42 -19.06 9.19
CA ILE A 31 12.82 -18.84 10.52
C ILE A 31 13.79 -18.12 11.46
N PRO A 32 15.07 -18.54 11.60
CA PRO A 32 16.01 -17.85 12.49
C PRO A 32 16.28 -16.40 12.10
N ARG A 33 16.24 -16.10 10.79
CA ARG A 33 16.41 -14.74 10.25
C ARG A 33 15.13 -13.93 10.24
N LYS A 34 14.02 -14.45 10.78
CA LYS A 34 12.69 -13.80 10.79
C LYS A 34 12.18 -13.45 9.39
N MET A 35 12.61 -14.19 8.37
CA MET A 35 12.19 -14.00 6.98
C MET A 35 10.90 -14.78 6.67
N ALA A 36 10.57 -15.80 7.47
CA ALA A 36 9.33 -16.56 7.35
C ALA A 36 8.88 -17.11 8.71
N VAL A 37 7.60 -17.43 8.83
CA VAL A 37 7.01 -18.13 9.98
C VAL A 37 6.40 -19.44 9.54
N GLN A 38 6.42 -20.45 10.42
CA GLN A 38 5.83 -21.75 10.10
C GLN A 38 4.32 -21.62 9.88
N ALA A 39 3.82 -22.16 8.77
CA ALA A 39 2.40 -22.14 8.42
C ALA A 39 1.61 -23.20 9.22
N THR A 40 1.41 -22.93 10.50
CA THR A 40 0.50 -23.68 11.37
C THR A 40 -0.96 -23.26 11.12
N LYS A 41 -1.94 -24.09 11.53
CA LYS A 41 -3.37 -23.74 11.39
C LYS A 41 -3.71 -22.39 12.06
N ASN A 42 -3.08 -22.08 13.19
CA ASN A 42 -3.31 -20.82 13.91
C ASN A 42 -2.69 -19.62 13.19
N SER A 43 -1.45 -19.74 12.70
CA SER A 43 -0.79 -18.66 11.96
C SER A 43 -1.46 -18.39 10.61
N LEU A 44 -1.94 -19.42 9.91
CA LEU A 44 -2.73 -19.25 8.69
C LEU A 44 -4.04 -18.51 8.94
N ARG A 45 -4.76 -18.84 10.02
CA ARG A 45 -5.99 -18.11 10.39
C ARG A 45 -5.70 -16.66 10.77
N ALA A 46 -4.65 -16.42 11.54
CA ALA A 46 -4.24 -15.07 11.92
C ALA A 46 -3.83 -14.23 10.71
N HIS A 47 -3.06 -14.82 9.79
CA HIS A 47 -2.66 -14.18 8.55
C HIS A 47 -3.86 -13.84 7.68
N LYS A 48 -4.75 -14.80 7.43
CA LYS A 48 -5.98 -14.57 6.64
C LYS A 48 -6.82 -13.43 7.22
N LYS A 49 -7.04 -13.42 8.54
CA LYS A 49 -7.79 -12.36 9.22
C LYS A 49 -7.09 -11.00 9.13
N LEU A 50 -5.76 -10.97 9.16
CA LEU A 50 -5.00 -9.75 8.98
C LEU A 50 -5.12 -9.23 7.55
N THR A 51 -4.96 -10.11 6.55
CA THR A 51 -5.12 -9.77 5.13
C THR A 51 -6.51 -9.21 4.85
N GLU A 52 -7.57 -9.91 5.28
CA GLU A 52 -8.96 -9.45 5.11
C GLU A 52 -9.19 -8.06 5.73
N ARG A 53 -8.60 -7.78 6.90
CA ARG A 53 -8.69 -6.45 7.53
C ARG A 53 -7.95 -5.37 6.75
N VAL A 54 -6.76 -5.68 6.24
CA VAL A 54 -5.96 -4.74 5.46
C VAL A 54 -6.66 -4.44 4.14
N GLU A 55 -7.19 -5.45 3.46
CA GLU A 55 -7.96 -5.30 2.22
C GLU A 55 -9.23 -4.49 2.46
N ALA A 56 -10.00 -4.79 3.51
CA ALA A 56 -11.18 -4.01 3.86
C ALA A 56 -10.85 -2.53 4.13
N ARG A 57 -9.75 -2.26 4.86
CA ARG A 57 -9.30 -0.89 5.10
C ARG A 57 -8.85 -0.19 3.82
N ARG A 58 -8.12 -0.89 2.94
CA ARG A 58 -7.71 -0.35 1.63
C ARG A 58 -8.92 0.01 0.78
N ALA A 59 -9.89 -0.91 0.66
CA ALA A 59 -11.12 -0.65 -0.10
C ALA A 59 -11.91 0.54 0.46
N GLN A 60 -12.00 0.69 1.79
CA GLN A 60 -12.62 1.87 2.40
C GLN A 60 -11.87 3.17 2.05
N TYR A 61 -10.53 3.14 2.09
CA TYR A 61 -9.71 4.29 1.76
C TYR A 61 -9.83 4.66 0.27
N ASP A 62 -9.78 3.67 -0.61
CA ASP A 62 -9.94 3.87 -2.05
C ASP A 62 -11.32 4.45 -2.37
N ASN A 63 -12.38 3.97 -1.72
CA ASN A 63 -13.72 4.53 -1.86
C ASN A 63 -13.79 6.00 -1.42
N MET A 64 -13.19 6.33 -0.26
CA MET A 64 -13.14 7.70 0.25
C MET A 64 -12.37 8.62 -0.71
N LEU A 65 -11.22 8.16 -1.24
CA LEU A 65 -10.44 8.94 -2.20
C LEU A 65 -11.19 9.13 -3.53
N ASN A 66 -11.89 8.09 -4.01
CA ASN A 66 -12.69 8.19 -5.22
C ASN A 66 -13.86 9.16 -5.06
N GLU A 67 -14.44 9.26 -3.87
CA GLU A 67 -15.49 10.24 -3.57
C GLU A 67 -14.94 11.67 -3.61
N VAL A 68 -13.79 11.92 -2.98
CA VAL A 68 -13.10 13.21 -3.04
C VAL A 68 -12.71 13.56 -4.48
N ALA A 69 -12.19 12.60 -5.24
CA ALA A 69 -11.83 12.79 -6.63
C ALA A 69 -13.05 13.24 -7.46
N ARG A 70 -14.21 12.61 -7.28
CA ARG A 70 -15.46 13.02 -7.95
C ARG A 70 -15.94 14.42 -7.58
N GLN A 71 -15.67 14.88 -6.36
CA GLN A 71 -16.05 16.23 -5.93
C GLN A 71 -15.19 17.31 -6.60
N ILE A 72 -13.94 16.98 -6.92
CA ILE A 72 -12.98 17.91 -7.52
C ILE A 72 -12.95 17.74 -9.06
N ASP A 73 -13.42 16.62 -9.59
CA ASP A 73 -13.51 16.37 -11.02
C ASP A 73 -14.42 17.39 -11.69
N GLY A 74 -13.86 18.16 -12.63
CA GLY A 74 -14.54 19.27 -13.29
C GLY A 74 -14.70 20.54 -12.45
N ALA A 75 -14.08 20.64 -11.27
CA ALA A 75 -14.11 21.87 -10.48
C ALA A 75 -13.24 22.97 -11.12
N GLU A 76 -13.86 24.10 -11.45
CA GLU A 76 -13.16 25.31 -11.90
C GLU A 76 -12.89 26.22 -10.69
N ILE A 77 -11.61 26.51 -10.44
CA ILE A 77 -11.19 27.45 -9.38
C ILE A 77 -10.68 28.72 -10.07
N ILE A 78 -11.41 29.81 -9.88
CA ILE A 78 -11.13 31.10 -10.52
C ILE A 78 -10.39 32.01 -9.53
N PHE A 79 -9.21 32.46 -9.92
CA PHE A 79 -8.38 33.38 -9.14
C PHE A 79 -8.34 34.76 -9.79
N GLU A 80 -8.92 35.76 -9.13
CA GLU A 80 -8.82 37.15 -9.57
C GLU A 80 -7.53 37.80 -9.06
N ARG A 81 -6.69 38.26 -9.98
CA ARG A 81 -5.39 38.87 -9.67
C ARG A 81 -5.12 40.11 -10.51
N ARG A 82 -4.33 41.03 -9.95
CA ARG A 82 -3.88 42.22 -10.67
C ARG A 82 -2.82 41.83 -11.71
N ALA A 83 -3.00 42.31 -12.93
CA ALA A 83 -2.04 42.18 -14.02
C ALA A 83 -1.44 43.55 -14.38
N ALA A 84 -0.19 43.53 -14.87
CA ALA A 84 0.44 44.68 -15.51
C ALA A 84 -0.24 44.98 -16.86
N SER A 85 -0.01 46.18 -17.41
CA SER A 85 -0.54 46.59 -18.73
C SER A 85 -0.11 45.69 -19.89
N THR A 86 0.94 44.88 -19.70
CA THR A 86 1.44 43.87 -20.64
C THR A 86 0.77 42.49 -20.48
N GLY A 87 -0.21 42.34 -19.59
CA GLY A 87 -0.93 41.08 -19.34
C GLY A 87 -0.22 40.10 -18.41
N LYS A 88 0.97 40.44 -17.89
CA LYS A 88 1.67 39.62 -16.89
C LYS A 88 1.07 39.83 -15.50
N LEU A 89 0.73 38.75 -14.80
CA LEU A 89 0.30 38.78 -13.40
C LEU A 89 1.42 39.32 -12.49
N PHE A 90 1.04 40.09 -11.47
CA PHE A 90 1.95 40.41 -10.38
C PHE A 90 2.01 39.20 -9.42
N GLY A 91 3.10 38.43 -9.48
CA GLY A 91 3.28 37.21 -8.70
C GLY A 91 2.78 35.93 -9.40
N SER A 92 2.66 34.84 -8.65
CA SER A 92 2.28 33.51 -9.15
C SER A 92 1.21 32.89 -8.25
N VAL A 93 0.26 32.15 -8.84
CA VAL A 93 -0.68 31.32 -8.08
C VAL A 93 0.05 30.07 -7.59
N THR A 94 -0.04 29.76 -6.30
CA THR A 94 0.64 28.62 -5.66
C THR A 94 -0.37 27.70 -4.99
N ASN A 95 0.04 26.49 -4.60
CA ASN A 95 -0.85 25.51 -3.95
C ASN A 95 -1.44 25.97 -2.60
N GLN A 96 -0.99 27.09 -2.04
CA GLN A 96 -1.54 27.68 -0.82
C GLN A 96 -2.72 28.62 -1.06
N GLU A 97 -2.93 29.03 -2.32
CA GLU A 97 -3.96 29.99 -2.74
C GLU A 97 -5.16 29.26 -3.30
#